data_AF-A0A7X5UWR0-F1
#
_entry.id   AF-A0A7X5UWR0-F1
#
_cell.length_a   1.000
_cell.length_b   1.000
_cell.length_c   1.000
_cell.angle_alpha   90.00
_cell.angle_beta   90.00
_cell.angle_gamma   90.00
#
_symmetry.space_group_name_H-M   'P 1'
#
loop_
_entity.id
_entity.type
_entity.pdbx_description
1 polymer ?
#
loop_
_entity_poly.entity_id
_entity_poly.type
_entity_poly.pdbx_seq_one_letter_code
_entity_poly.pdbx_strand_id
1 'polypeptide(L)'
;MPTEAADPRYRAIDRWPTEVAVEAMLEAQLAAIAALKSQTGAMAAAIDAAAERLQRGGRIAYAGAGTSGRIGVQDGVELTPTFNWPVERLAFLIAGGPAALTRTQEGAEDSREAALAAVAAEEIGADDVLIGVAASGRTPYVIAALEAARGAGALTIALANNAGTPVLAAAEHAILADTGSEVVAGSTRMKAGTAQKVTLNLLSTGIMLRLGLVHEGLMVNMQVSNAKLRARAIRMVGTLARVGRDAAEAALDAGGRDIKRAVLIAHGLAPAEAEARLAAAGGSLAAALDMQS
;
A
#
# COMPACT_ATOMS: atom_id res chain seq x y z
N MET A 1 -0.67 25.27 11.41
CA MET A 1 -0.49 24.41 10.22
C MET A 1 -1.84 24.28 9.52
N PRO A 2 -1.90 24.21 8.18
CA PRO A 2 -3.14 24.05 7.46
C PRO A 2 -4.07 22.97 8.04
N THR A 3 -3.55 21.78 8.36
CA THR A 3 -4.35 20.67 8.92
C THR A 3 -5.11 20.99 10.22
N GLU A 4 -4.66 21.98 10.99
CA GLU A 4 -5.25 22.40 12.27
C GLU A 4 -6.06 23.71 12.17
N ALA A 5 -5.90 24.44 11.05
CA ALA A 5 -6.46 25.77 10.92
C ALA A 5 -7.96 25.70 10.60
N ALA A 6 -8.75 26.54 11.28
CA ALA A 6 -10.15 26.74 10.92
C ALA A 6 -10.26 27.52 9.60
N ASP A 7 -10.81 26.88 8.57
CA ASP A 7 -11.05 27.52 7.30
C ASP A 7 -12.25 28.49 7.40
N PRO A 8 -12.10 29.78 7.06
CA PRO A 8 -13.19 30.74 7.12
C PRO A 8 -14.42 30.34 6.29
N ARG A 9 -14.24 29.54 5.23
CA ARG A 9 -15.33 29.03 4.38
C ARG A 9 -16.32 28.16 5.14
N TYR A 10 -15.88 27.46 6.19
CA TYR A 10 -16.70 26.50 6.93
C TYR A 10 -17.11 27.01 8.32
N ARG A 11 -16.91 28.30 8.63
CA ARG A 11 -17.12 28.88 9.97
C ARG A 11 -18.51 28.62 10.57
N ALA A 12 -19.54 28.51 9.72
CA ALA A 12 -20.93 28.31 10.14
C ALA A 12 -21.54 27.00 9.64
N ILE A 13 -20.70 25.99 9.33
CA ILE A 13 -21.15 24.71 8.76
C ILE A 13 -22.14 23.97 9.65
N ASP A 14 -22.11 24.20 10.97
CA ASP A 14 -23.07 23.69 11.95
C ASP A 14 -24.50 24.24 11.76
N ARG A 15 -24.66 25.30 10.98
CA ARG A 15 -25.95 25.98 10.72
C ARG A 15 -26.41 25.83 9.26
N TRP A 16 -25.64 25.17 8.42
CA TRP A 16 -26.01 24.99 7.02
C TRP A 16 -27.14 23.95 6.90
N PRO A 17 -27.95 24.02 5.82
CA PRO A 17 -28.77 22.88 5.45
C PRO A 17 -27.89 21.62 5.32
N THR A 18 -28.35 20.50 5.86
CA THR A 18 -27.57 19.26 5.90
C THR A 18 -27.06 18.83 4.52
N GLU A 19 -27.88 18.97 3.48
CA GLU A 19 -27.51 18.66 2.10
C GLU A 19 -26.30 19.47 1.64
N VAL A 20 -26.32 20.79 1.84
CA VAL A 20 -25.22 21.70 1.49
C VAL A 20 -23.94 21.39 2.28
N ALA A 21 -24.06 21.03 3.56
CA ALA A 21 -22.92 20.60 4.36
C ALA A 21 -22.31 19.28 3.83
N VAL A 22 -23.14 18.33 3.41
CA VAL A 22 -22.70 17.07 2.80
C VAL A 22 -22.01 17.31 1.46
N GLU A 23 -22.56 18.17 0.60
CA GLU A 23 -21.93 18.56 -0.67
C GLU A 23 -20.54 19.16 -0.43
N ALA A 24 -20.42 20.12 0.48
CA ALA A 24 -19.14 20.73 0.83
C ALA A 24 -18.12 19.71 1.39
N MET A 25 -18.58 18.75 2.20
CA MET A 25 -17.73 17.65 2.68
C MET A 25 -17.26 16.73 1.54
N LEU A 26 -18.11 16.45 0.56
CA LEU A 26 -17.76 15.64 -0.62
C LEU A 26 -16.76 16.37 -1.53
N GLU A 27 -17.00 17.65 -1.84
CA GLU A 27 -16.09 18.48 -2.61
C GLU A 27 -14.70 18.56 -1.97
N ALA A 28 -14.67 18.67 -0.63
CA ALA A 28 -13.44 18.62 0.13
C ALA A 28 -12.68 17.29 -0.08
N GLN A 29 -13.36 16.14 -0.15
CA GLN A 29 -12.71 14.86 -0.47
C GLN A 29 -12.15 14.84 -1.90
N LEU A 30 -12.88 15.38 -2.88
CA LEU A 30 -12.42 15.46 -4.27
C LEU A 30 -11.16 16.33 -4.37
N ALA A 31 -11.14 17.47 -3.68
CA ALA A 31 -9.95 18.34 -3.61
C ALA A 31 -8.75 17.61 -2.98
N ALA A 32 -8.98 16.76 -1.97
CA ALA A 32 -7.92 15.98 -1.34
C ALA A 32 -7.26 14.99 -2.32
N ILE A 33 -8.05 14.36 -3.18
CA ILE A 33 -7.56 13.47 -4.24
C ILE A 33 -6.80 14.27 -5.30
N ALA A 34 -7.34 15.42 -5.72
CA ALA A 34 -6.71 16.27 -6.72
C ALA A 34 -5.32 16.78 -6.28
N ALA A 35 -5.14 17.05 -4.99
CA ALA A 35 -3.85 17.48 -4.41
C ALA A 35 -2.71 16.49 -4.66
N LEU A 36 -3.01 15.20 -4.84
CA LEU A 36 -2.00 14.16 -5.09
C LEU A 36 -1.42 14.21 -6.50
N LYS A 37 -2.03 14.95 -7.43
CA LYS A 37 -1.62 14.96 -8.84
C LYS A 37 -0.17 15.41 -9.03
N SER A 38 0.29 16.37 -8.22
CA SER A 38 1.69 16.85 -8.26
C SER A 38 2.70 15.84 -7.73
N GLN A 39 2.25 14.83 -6.97
CA GLN A 39 3.11 13.86 -6.30
C GLN A 39 3.32 12.57 -7.10
N THR A 40 2.72 12.42 -8.28
CA THR A 40 2.79 11.16 -9.05
C THR A 40 4.21 10.74 -9.41
N GLY A 41 5.09 11.72 -9.73
CA GLY A 41 6.50 11.43 -10.00
C GLY A 41 7.25 10.94 -8.76
N ALA A 42 7.02 11.57 -7.60
CA ALA A 42 7.63 11.15 -6.33
C ALA A 42 7.16 9.75 -5.91
N MET A 43 5.86 9.47 -6.05
CA MET A 43 5.30 8.14 -5.81
C MET A 43 5.90 7.09 -6.74
N ALA A 44 6.05 7.39 -8.04
CA ALA A 44 6.67 6.47 -9.00
C ALA A 44 8.13 6.13 -8.62
N ALA A 45 8.92 7.14 -8.27
CA ALA A 45 10.29 6.93 -7.82
C ALA A 45 10.37 6.06 -6.55
N ALA A 46 9.48 6.30 -5.58
CA ALA A 46 9.39 5.51 -4.36
C ALA A 46 8.96 4.06 -4.63
N ILE A 47 8.00 3.86 -5.54
CA ILE A 47 7.54 2.54 -5.99
C ILE A 47 8.70 1.73 -6.59
N ASP A 48 9.48 2.36 -7.46
CA ASP A 48 10.58 1.71 -8.15
C ASP A 48 11.68 1.28 -7.17
N ALA A 49 12.11 2.18 -6.29
CA ALA A 49 13.09 1.88 -5.25
C ALA A 49 12.59 0.80 -4.27
N ALA A 50 11.30 0.85 -3.89
CA ALA A 50 10.70 -0.15 -3.02
C ALA A 50 10.64 -1.53 -3.69
N ALA A 51 10.29 -1.59 -4.97
CA ALA A 51 10.25 -2.85 -5.70
C ALA A 51 11.63 -3.54 -5.74
N GLU A 52 12.73 -2.79 -5.94
CA GLU A 52 14.09 -3.35 -5.92
C GLU A 52 14.44 -4.00 -4.57
N ARG A 53 14.10 -3.33 -3.47
CA ARG A 53 14.30 -3.85 -2.11
C ARG A 53 13.50 -5.14 -1.88
N LEU A 54 12.25 -5.12 -2.29
CA LEU A 54 11.33 -6.22 -2.11
C LEU A 54 11.62 -7.42 -3.03
N GLN A 55 12.26 -7.23 -4.18
CA GLN A 55 12.73 -8.36 -5.00
C GLN A 55 13.79 -9.21 -4.28
N ARG A 56 14.54 -8.62 -3.33
CA ARG A 56 15.55 -9.32 -2.53
C ARG A 56 14.98 -10.05 -1.31
N GLY A 57 13.67 -10.02 -1.14
CA GLY A 57 12.97 -10.75 -0.07
C GLY A 57 12.58 -9.91 1.15
N GLY A 58 12.88 -8.61 1.17
CA GLY A 58 12.52 -7.73 2.29
C GLY A 58 11.01 -7.51 2.47
N ARG A 59 10.63 -6.72 3.46
CA ARG A 59 9.24 -6.58 3.92
C ARG A 59 8.73 -5.15 3.74
N ILE A 60 7.41 -4.99 3.76
CA ILE A 60 6.75 -3.69 3.82
C ILE A 60 6.32 -3.44 5.25
N ALA A 61 6.87 -2.41 5.88
CA ALA A 61 6.51 -1.97 7.22
C ALA A 61 5.72 -0.66 7.15
N TYR A 62 4.63 -0.55 7.92
CA TYR A 62 3.86 0.67 8.06
C TYR A 62 4.02 1.24 9.46
N ALA A 63 4.36 2.53 9.57
CA ALA A 63 4.46 3.23 10.84
C ALA A 63 3.45 4.38 10.92
N GLY A 64 2.68 4.44 12.01
CA GLY A 64 1.65 5.46 12.17
C GLY A 64 0.95 5.44 13.52
N ALA A 65 0.22 6.52 13.79
CA ALA A 65 -0.66 6.66 14.95
C ALA A 65 -2.11 6.93 14.51
N GLY A 66 -3.06 6.60 15.37
CA GLY A 66 -4.48 6.90 15.17
C GLY A 66 -5.00 6.51 13.78
N THR A 67 -5.64 7.44 13.08
CA THR A 67 -6.19 7.20 11.73
C THR A 67 -5.11 6.83 10.72
N SER A 68 -3.97 7.51 10.71
CA SER A 68 -2.88 7.23 9.76
C SER A 68 -2.34 5.80 9.94
N GLY A 69 -2.15 5.36 11.18
CA GLY A 69 -1.76 3.98 11.48
C GLY A 69 -2.81 2.96 11.01
N ARG A 70 -4.10 3.22 11.26
CA ARG A 70 -5.19 2.32 10.82
C ARG A 70 -5.30 2.20 9.30
N ILE A 71 -5.12 3.30 8.58
CA ILE A 71 -5.11 3.31 7.11
C ILE A 71 -3.89 2.52 6.59
N GLY A 72 -2.72 2.66 7.23
CA GLY A 72 -1.54 1.85 6.94
C GLY A 72 -1.80 0.35 7.13
N VAL A 73 -2.41 -0.04 8.25
CA VAL A 73 -2.80 -1.44 8.48
C VAL A 73 -3.78 -1.92 7.42
N GLN A 74 -4.81 -1.12 7.10
CA GLN A 74 -5.79 -1.49 6.08
C GLN A 74 -5.13 -1.79 4.73
N ASP A 75 -4.23 -0.93 4.25
CA ASP A 75 -3.53 -1.14 2.98
C ASP A 75 -2.70 -2.43 3.02
N GLY A 76 -1.90 -2.63 4.08
CA GLY A 76 -1.04 -3.80 4.21
C GLY A 76 -1.80 -5.14 4.26
N VAL A 77 -2.86 -5.24 5.08
CA VAL A 77 -3.62 -6.50 5.23
C VAL A 77 -4.36 -6.90 3.96
N GLU A 78 -4.70 -5.94 3.09
CA GLU A 78 -5.36 -6.20 1.82
C GLU A 78 -4.39 -6.76 0.76
N LEU A 79 -3.07 -6.69 0.97
CA LEU A 79 -2.08 -7.23 0.02
C LEU A 79 -2.08 -8.76 -0.04
N THR A 80 -2.30 -9.44 1.08
CA THR A 80 -2.35 -10.91 1.12
C THR A 80 -3.49 -11.50 0.28
N PRO A 81 -4.77 -11.11 0.46
CA PRO A 81 -5.84 -11.67 -0.38
C PRO A 81 -5.79 -11.19 -1.84
N THR A 82 -5.23 -10.01 -2.10
CA THR A 82 -5.22 -9.38 -3.44
C THR A 82 -4.09 -9.89 -4.31
N PHE A 83 -2.88 -9.92 -3.75
CA PHE A 83 -1.64 -10.22 -4.47
C PHE A 83 -0.90 -11.45 -3.93
N ASN A 84 -1.51 -12.22 -3.01
CA ASN A 84 -0.84 -13.31 -2.30
C ASN A 84 0.49 -12.85 -1.66
N TRP A 85 0.50 -11.61 -1.15
CA TRP A 85 1.66 -11.10 -0.43
C TRP A 85 1.79 -11.83 0.92
N PRO A 86 2.96 -12.40 1.26
CA PRO A 86 3.14 -13.14 2.51
C PRO A 86 2.92 -12.24 3.74
N VAL A 87 2.25 -12.76 4.77
CA VAL A 87 1.94 -11.99 6.00
C VAL A 87 3.22 -11.64 6.76
N GLU A 88 4.16 -12.58 6.77
CA GLU A 88 5.52 -12.49 7.26
C GLU A 88 6.38 -11.46 6.51
N ARG A 89 5.90 -10.96 5.36
CA ARG A 89 6.47 -9.82 4.63
C ARG A 89 5.75 -8.50 4.89
N LEU A 90 4.97 -8.43 5.97
CA LEU A 90 4.32 -7.23 6.47
C LEU A 90 4.71 -6.99 7.92
N ALA A 91 4.92 -5.72 8.28
CA ALA A 91 5.10 -5.29 9.66
C ALA A 91 4.24 -4.04 9.93
N PHE A 92 3.69 -3.95 11.15
CA PHE A 92 2.79 -2.86 11.55
C PHE A 92 3.27 -2.21 12.85
N LEU A 93 3.98 -1.08 12.71
CA LEU A 93 4.51 -0.28 13.80
C LEU A 93 3.48 0.78 14.17
N ILE A 94 2.50 0.36 14.97
CA ILE A 94 1.38 1.22 15.39
C ILE A 94 1.68 1.82 16.76
N ALA A 95 1.58 3.14 16.88
CA ALA A 95 1.67 3.80 18.17
C ALA A 95 0.59 3.26 19.13
N GLY A 96 1.01 2.67 20.25
CA GLY A 96 0.14 1.97 21.20
C GLY A 96 -0.06 0.48 20.89
N GLY A 97 0.47 -0.04 19.79
CA GLY A 97 0.38 -1.45 19.41
C GLY A 97 -1.02 -1.86 18.92
N PRO A 98 -1.31 -3.17 18.87
CA PRO A 98 -2.53 -3.70 18.24
C PRO A 98 -3.84 -3.17 18.83
N ALA A 99 -3.87 -2.84 20.13
CA ALA A 99 -5.06 -2.28 20.78
C ALA A 99 -5.46 -0.92 20.19
N ALA A 100 -4.53 -0.14 19.63
CA ALA A 100 -4.81 1.16 19.01
C ALA A 100 -5.64 1.05 17.72
N LEU A 101 -5.78 -0.15 17.15
CA LEU A 101 -6.62 -0.38 15.98
C LEU A 101 -8.11 -0.24 16.30
N THR A 102 -8.53 -0.61 17.51
CA THR A 102 -9.94 -0.57 17.92
C THR A 102 -10.24 0.50 18.98
N ARG A 103 -9.22 1.05 19.63
CA ARG A 103 -9.36 2.05 20.69
C ARG A 103 -8.36 3.18 20.50
N THR A 104 -8.68 4.38 20.99
CA THR A 104 -7.70 5.47 21.05
C THR A 104 -6.76 5.23 22.23
N GLN A 105 -5.47 5.45 22.04
CA GLN A 105 -4.47 5.42 23.10
C GLN A 105 -3.80 6.79 23.19
N GLU A 106 -4.19 7.55 24.22
CA GLU A 106 -3.66 8.90 24.43
C GLU A 106 -2.15 8.86 24.70
N GLY A 107 -1.42 9.83 24.14
CA GLY A 107 0.03 9.99 24.33
C GLY A 107 0.91 8.96 23.62
N ALA A 108 0.35 7.88 23.05
CA ALA A 108 1.14 6.86 22.36
C ALA A 108 1.91 7.42 21.16
N GLU A 109 1.34 8.43 20.48
CA GLU A 109 1.92 9.07 19.30
C GLU A 109 3.17 9.92 19.59
N ASP A 110 3.39 10.28 20.85
CA ASP A 110 4.53 11.08 21.31
C ASP A 110 5.73 10.21 21.71
N SER A 111 5.56 8.89 21.81
CA SER A 111 6.62 7.98 22.30
C SER A 111 7.62 7.62 21.21
N ARG A 112 8.76 8.33 21.19
CA ARG A 112 9.93 7.96 20.37
C ARG A 112 10.53 6.61 20.77
N GLU A 113 10.59 6.34 22.08
CA GLU A 113 11.12 5.08 22.62
C GLU A 113 10.33 3.87 22.10
N ALA A 114 8.99 3.96 22.10
CA ALA A 114 8.15 2.88 21.58
C ALA A 114 8.36 2.64 20.07
N ALA A 115 8.64 3.69 19.29
CA ALA A 115 8.95 3.56 17.88
C ALA A 115 10.29 2.83 17.67
N LEU A 116 11.33 3.21 18.41
CA LEU A 116 12.64 2.57 18.37
C LEU A 116 12.56 1.09 18.75
N ALA A 117 11.82 0.79 19.82
CA ALA A 117 11.58 -0.59 20.25
C ALA A 117 10.82 -1.40 19.18
N ALA A 118 9.83 -0.81 18.51
CA ALA A 118 9.09 -1.49 17.46
C ALA A 118 9.94 -1.77 16.21
N VAL A 119 10.77 -0.81 15.77
CA VAL A 119 11.72 -1.01 14.65
C VAL A 119 12.73 -2.12 14.98
N ALA A 120 13.25 -2.13 16.21
CA ALA A 120 14.19 -3.15 16.66
C ALA A 120 13.53 -4.54 16.79
N ALA A 121 12.33 -4.62 17.36
CA ALA A 121 11.61 -5.88 17.55
C ALA A 121 11.20 -6.53 16.22
N GLU A 122 10.89 -5.72 15.21
CA GLU A 122 10.64 -6.21 13.86
C GLU A 122 11.93 -6.54 13.11
N GLU A 123 13.12 -6.24 13.64
CA GLU A 123 14.41 -6.45 12.96
C GLU A 123 14.46 -5.76 11.58
N ILE A 124 13.93 -4.53 11.49
CA ILE A 124 13.91 -3.77 10.22
C ILE A 124 15.32 -3.55 9.70
N GLY A 125 15.57 -3.91 8.43
CA GLY A 125 16.90 -3.88 7.83
C GLY A 125 16.97 -3.39 6.38
N ALA A 126 18.12 -3.60 5.74
CA ALA A 126 18.49 -2.97 4.47
C ALA A 126 17.63 -3.37 3.25
N ASP A 127 16.90 -4.47 3.34
CA ASP A 127 15.97 -4.93 2.30
C ASP A 127 14.52 -4.52 2.58
N ASP A 128 14.23 -4.01 3.77
CA ASP A 128 12.88 -3.59 4.15
C ASP A 128 12.56 -2.19 3.62
N VAL A 129 11.26 -1.93 3.48
CA VAL A 129 10.69 -0.64 3.14
C VAL A 129 9.80 -0.21 4.30
N LEU A 130 10.10 0.92 4.94
CA LEU A 130 9.25 1.50 5.97
C LEU A 130 8.51 2.73 5.44
N ILE A 131 7.17 2.67 5.50
CA ILE A 131 6.26 3.74 5.11
C ILE A 131 5.72 4.41 6.38
N GLY A 132 6.17 5.62 6.66
CA GLY A 132 5.73 6.43 7.79
C GLY A 132 4.61 7.41 7.40
N VAL A 133 3.48 7.37 8.09
CA VAL A 133 2.29 8.18 7.76
C VAL A 133 1.87 9.04 8.96
N ALA A 134 1.85 10.36 8.77
CA ALA A 134 1.37 11.30 9.78
C ALA A 134 0.80 12.56 9.13
N ALA A 135 -0.51 12.80 9.28
CA ALA A 135 -1.17 13.98 8.68
C ALA A 135 -0.50 15.30 9.08
N SER A 136 -0.23 15.45 10.38
CA SER A 136 0.41 16.65 10.93
C SER A 136 1.84 16.86 10.41
N GLY A 137 2.52 15.78 9.99
CA GLY A 137 3.93 15.75 9.62
C GLY A 137 4.90 15.92 10.80
N ARG A 138 4.42 15.94 12.05
CA ARG A 138 5.24 16.18 13.25
C ARG A 138 5.13 15.10 14.33
N THR A 139 4.41 14.00 14.07
CA THR A 139 4.17 12.93 15.06
C THR A 139 5.49 12.28 15.49
N PRO A 140 5.92 12.42 16.76
CA PRO A 140 7.23 11.96 17.22
C PRO A 140 7.50 10.47 16.99
N TYR A 141 6.48 9.62 17.21
CA TYR A 141 6.58 8.18 16.96
C TYR A 141 6.97 7.88 15.50
N VAL A 142 6.31 8.53 14.54
CA VAL A 142 6.55 8.29 13.10
C VAL A 142 7.93 8.80 12.69
N ILE A 143 8.34 9.97 13.20
CA ILE A 143 9.68 10.52 12.94
C ILE A 143 10.76 9.54 13.43
N ALA A 144 10.65 9.08 14.68
CA ALA A 144 11.61 8.15 15.26
C ALA A 144 11.65 6.79 14.52
N ALA A 145 10.50 6.27 14.09
CA ALA A 145 10.45 5.04 13.29
C ALA A 145 11.17 5.19 11.95
N LEU A 146 10.96 6.30 11.24
CA LEU A 146 11.62 6.60 9.97
C LEU A 146 13.14 6.77 10.16
N GLU A 147 13.56 7.57 11.14
CA GLU A 147 14.98 7.80 11.43
C GLU A 147 15.71 6.49 11.78
N ALA A 148 15.08 5.64 12.59
CA ALA A 148 15.65 4.36 13.01
C ALA A 148 15.73 3.36 11.86
N ALA A 149 14.66 3.21 11.07
CA ALA A 149 14.66 2.33 9.91
C ALA A 149 15.71 2.77 8.87
N ARG A 150 15.82 4.07 8.62
CA ARG A 150 16.86 4.62 7.75
C ARG A 150 18.26 4.35 8.30
N GLY A 151 18.45 4.51 9.61
CA GLY A 151 19.71 4.17 10.28
C GLY A 151 20.09 2.69 10.16
N ALA A 152 19.08 1.80 10.10
CA ALA A 152 19.26 0.37 9.83
C ALA A 152 19.41 0.02 8.33
N GLY A 153 19.38 1.02 7.44
CA GLY A 153 19.57 0.86 6.00
C GLY A 153 18.29 0.58 5.21
N ALA A 154 17.13 0.54 5.86
CA ALA A 154 15.85 0.35 5.19
C ALA A 154 15.52 1.53 4.28
N LEU A 155 14.82 1.26 3.18
CA LEU A 155 14.25 2.33 2.36
C LEU A 155 13.12 2.99 3.15
N THR A 156 13.08 4.32 3.18
CA THR A 156 12.07 5.06 3.94
C THR A 156 11.22 5.94 3.03
N ILE A 157 9.90 5.82 3.20
CA ILE A 157 8.90 6.62 2.50
C ILE A 157 8.07 7.36 3.56
N ALA A 158 7.99 8.68 3.47
CA ALA A 158 7.18 9.50 4.37
C ALA A 158 5.98 10.10 3.65
N LEU A 159 4.84 10.12 4.34
CA LEU A 159 3.61 10.76 3.89
C LEU A 159 3.09 11.72 4.96
N ALA A 160 2.96 12.99 4.58
CA ALA A 160 2.38 14.04 5.42
C ALA A 160 1.50 14.99 4.60
N ASN A 161 0.66 15.77 5.30
CA ASN A 161 -0.28 16.70 4.67
C ASN A 161 0.11 18.18 4.83
N ASN A 162 1.26 18.45 5.45
CA ASN A 162 1.83 19.79 5.56
C ASN A 162 3.25 19.79 4.97
N ALA A 163 3.58 20.83 4.21
CA ALA A 163 4.90 21.03 3.62
C ALA A 163 5.97 21.32 4.68
N GLY A 164 7.24 21.00 4.37
CA GLY A 164 8.39 21.36 5.21
C GLY A 164 8.37 20.75 6.60
N THR A 165 7.80 19.56 6.76
CA THR A 165 7.62 18.92 8.06
C THR A 165 8.73 17.93 8.42
N PRO A 166 8.99 17.71 9.73
CA PRO A 166 10.00 16.75 10.18
C PRO A 166 9.81 15.32 9.64
N VAL A 167 8.56 14.85 9.51
CA VAL A 167 8.26 13.53 8.93
C VAL A 167 8.75 13.43 7.49
N LEU A 168 8.53 14.46 6.67
CA LEU A 168 9.01 14.47 5.28
C LEU A 168 10.54 14.53 5.20
N ALA A 169 11.19 15.22 6.13
CA ALA A 169 12.65 15.32 6.19
C ALA A 169 13.33 14.03 6.71
N ALA A 170 12.62 13.20 7.46
CA ALA A 170 13.17 11.97 8.04
C ALA A 170 13.34 10.83 7.03
N ALA A 171 12.65 10.88 5.88
CA ALA A 171 12.65 9.81 4.88
C ALA A 171 13.48 10.12 3.64
N GLU A 172 13.85 9.07 2.90
CA GLU A 172 14.48 9.16 1.58
C GLU A 172 13.50 9.63 0.50
N HIS A 173 12.28 9.08 0.51
CA HIS A 173 11.20 9.50 -0.37
C HIS A 173 10.13 10.24 0.43
N ALA A 174 9.92 11.51 0.12
CA ALA A 174 8.91 12.35 0.75
C ALA A 174 7.71 12.55 -0.19
N ILE A 175 6.50 12.30 0.31
CA ILE A 175 5.24 12.52 -0.40
C ILE A 175 4.41 13.53 0.36
N LEU A 176 4.19 14.70 -0.24
CA LEU A 176 3.37 15.77 0.32
C LEU A 176 1.95 15.70 -0.25
N ALA A 177 1.01 15.23 0.56
CA ALA A 177 -0.42 15.31 0.26
C ALA A 177 -0.99 16.64 0.75
N ASP A 178 -0.71 17.74 0.04
CA ASP A 178 -1.11 19.10 0.45
C ASP A 178 -2.63 19.34 0.35
N THR A 179 -3.37 18.83 1.33
CA THR A 179 -4.84 18.85 1.36
C THR A 179 -5.41 20.15 1.91
N GLY A 180 -4.58 21.02 2.49
CA GLY A 180 -5.02 22.24 3.19
C GLY A 180 -5.90 21.99 4.42
N SER A 181 -6.65 23.01 4.84
CA SER A 181 -7.50 22.99 6.04
C SER A 181 -8.70 22.08 5.94
N GLU A 182 -8.98 21.30 6.98
CA GLU A 182 -10.15 20.42 7.03
C GLU A 182 -11.47 21.18 7.11
N VAL A 183 -12.56 20.51 6.70
CA VAL A 183 -13.93 21.07 6.82
C VAL A 183 -14.29 21.30 8.29
N VAL A 184 -13.93 20.33 9.14
CA VAL A 184 -13.93 20.47 10.59
C VAL A 184 -12.46 20.61 11.02
N ALA A 185 -12.09 21.78 11.54
CA ALA A 185 -10.71 22.10 11.91
C ALA A 185 -10.08 20.99 12.77
N GLY A 186 -8.87 20.54 12.40
CA GLY A 186 -8.15 19.47 13.11
C GLY A 186 -8.65 18.04 12.85
N SER A 187 -9.82 17.84 12.21
CA SER A 187 -10.37 16.51 11.93
C SER A 187 -9.70 15.86 10.71
N THR A 188 -8.39 15.60 10.81
CA THR A 188 -7.54 15.02 9.74
C THR A 188 -7.93 13.60 9.32
N ARG A 189 -8.86 12.95 10.02
CA ARG A 189 -9.50 11.71 9.53
C ARG A 189 -10.33 11.90 8.25
N MET A 190 -10.53 13.14 7.81
CA MET A 190 -11.29 13.50 6.62
C MET A 190 -10.37 13.61 5.39
N LYS A 191 -10.06 14.82 4.89
CA LYS A 191 -9.30 14.98 3.65
C LYS A 191 -7.93 14.35 3.73
N ALA A 192 -7.20 14.60 4.82
CA ALA A 192 -5.88 14.04 4.99
C ALA A 192 -5.91 12.50 5.01
N GLY A 193 -6.86 11.89 5.73
CA GLY A 193 -7.08 10.44 5.71
C GLY A 193 -7.40 9.89 4.32
N THR A 194 -8.29 10.53 3.57
CA THR A 194 -8.59 10.12 2.18
C THR A 194 -7.37 10.19 1.27
N ALA A 195 -6.62 11.29 1.33
CA ALA A 195 -5.38 11.44 0.57
C ALA A 195 -4.33 10.38 0.96
N GLN A 196 -4.24 10.04 2.25
CA GLN A 196 -3.38 8.97 2.74
C GLN A 196 -3.76 7.61 2.18
N LYS A 197 -5.04 7.25 2.27
CA LYS A 197 -5.56 5.99 1.70
C LYS A 197 -5.23 5.89 0.21
N VAL A 198 -5.53 6.93 -0.56
CA VAL A 198 -5.28 6.93 -2.01
C VAL A 198 -3.79 6.77 -2.29
N THR A 199 -2.94 7.52 -1.58
CA THR A 199 -1.48 7.42 -1.74
C THR A 199 -0.98 6.01 -1.43
N LEU A 200 -1.39 5.41 -0.30
CA LEU A 200 -0.95 4.06 0.07
C LEU A 200 -1.38 3.03 -0.97
N ASN A 201 -2.61 3.09 -1.48
CA ASN A 201 -3.04 2.18 -2.53
C ASN A 201 -2.26 2.36 -3.84
N LEU A 202 -1.89 3.59 -4.19
CA LEU A 202 -1.04 3.85 -5.36
C LEU A 202 0.36 3.27 -5.17
N LEU A 203 0.96 3.47 -3.99
CA LEU A 203 2.27 2.91 -3.66
C LEU A 203 2.23 1.38 -3.66
N SER A 204 1.33 0.78 -2.88
CA SER A 204 1.28 -0.66 -2.70
C SER A 204 0.92 -1.37 -4.00
N THR A 205 -0.11 -0.92 -4.72
CA THR A 205 -0.46 -1.48 -6.04
C THR A 205 0.65 -1.28 -7.06
N GLY A 206 1.27 -0.10 -7.08
CA GLY A 206 2.41 0.22 -7.94
C GLY A 206 3.60 -0.72 -7.71
N ILE A 207 3.93 -0.99 -6.45
CA ILE A 207 4.96 -1.96 -6.07
C ILE A 207 4.58 -3.34 -6.60
N MET A 208 3.34 -3.80 -6.40
CA MET A 208 2.91 -5.13 -6.87
C MET A 208 2.91 -5.25 -8.40
N LEU A 209 2.67 -4.15 -9.13
CA LEU A 209 2.85 -4.07 -10.59
C LEU A 209 4.33 -4.28 -10.95
N ARG A 210 5.24 -3.55 -10.29
CA ARG A 210 6.69 -3.66 -10.52
C ARG A 210 7.26 -5.04 -10.16
N LEU A 211 6.63 -5.74 -9.23
CA LEU A 211 6.97 -7.11 -8.85
C LEU A 211 6.34 -8.18 -9.76
N GLY A 212 5.61 -7.81 -10.82
CA GLY A 212 5.02 -8.76 -11.77
C GLY A 212 3.88 -9.59 -11.18
N LEU A 213 3.20 -9.08 -10.14
CA LEU A 213 2.06 -9.77 -9.50
C LEU A 213 0.73 -9.52 -10.23
N VAL A 214 0.74 -8.60 -11.19
CA VAL A 214 -0.37 -8.23 -12.07
C VAL A 214 0.07 -8.35 -13.52
N HIS A 215 -0.80 -8.84 -14.40
CA HIS A 215 -0.54 -8.97 -15.83
C HIS A 215 -1.83 -8.65 -16.61
N GLU A 216 -1.74 -7.80 -17.63
CA GLU A 216 -2.90 -7.31 -18.41
C GLU A 216 -4.08 -6.80 -17.55
N GLY A 217 -3.77 -6.14 -16.42
CA GLY A 217 -4.78 -5.64 -15.48
C GLY A 217 -5.45 -6.73 -14.62
N LEU A 218 -4.95 -7.97 -14.66
CA LEU A 218 -5.45 -9.11 -13.89
C LEU A 218 -4.51 -9.47 -12.74
N MET A 219 -5.09 -9.76 -11.57
CA MET A 219 -4.36 -10.19 -10.36
C MET A 219 -3.93 -11.65 -10.50
N VAL A 220 -2.90 -11.88 -11.32
CA VAL A 220 -2.39 -13.23 -11.62
C VAL A 220 -1.66 -13.88 -10.44
N ASN A 221 -1.39 -13.14 -9.37
CA ASN A 221 -0.89 -13.69 -8.11
C ASN A 221 -1.98 -13.88 -7.05
N MET A 222 -3.27 -13.84 -7.39
CA MET A 222 -4.36 -13.96 -6.42
C MET A 222 -4.45 -15.36 -5.78
N GLN A 223 -4.72 -15.43 -4.48
CA GLN A 223 -4.98 -16.71 -3.80
C GLN A 223 -6.31 -17.34 -4.23
N VAL A 224 -6.28 -18.58 -4.70
CA VAL A 224 -7.48 -19.33 -5.10
C VAL A 224 -8.04 -20.12 -3.90
N SER A 225 -8.63 -19.41 -2.93
CA SER A 225 -9.03 -19.98 -1.62
C SER A 225 -10.49 -20.44 -1.52
N ASN A 226 -11.36 -20.06 -2.47
CA ASN A 226 -12.78 -20.42 -2.44
C ASN A 226 -13.36 -20.56 -3.86
N ALA A 227 -14.58 -21.08 -3.97
CA ALA A 227 -15.24 -21.34 -5.25
C ALA A 227 -15.38 -20.09 -6.14
N LYS A 228 -15.66 -18.92 -5.55
CA LYS A 228 -15.73 -17.63 -6.28
C LYS A 228 -14.37 -17.27 -6.88
N LEU A 229 -13.30 -17.41 -6.12
CA LEU A 229 -11.94 -17.11 -6.57
C LEU A 229 -11.44 -18.17 -7.58
N ARG A 230 -11.84 -19.43 -7.45
CA ARG A 230 -11.56 -20.47 -8.46
C ARG A 230 -12.24 -20.15 -9.79
N ALA A 231 -13.51 -19.78 -9.76
CA ALA A 231 -14.23 -19.35 -10.98
C ALA A 231 -13.58 -18.10 -11.61
N ARG A 232 -13.06 -17.17 -10.79
CA ARG A 232 -12.30 -16.02 -11.28
C ARG A 232 -10.97 -16.43 -11.92
N ALA A 233 -10.21 -17.32 -11.28
CA ALA A 233 -8.95 -17.84 -11.79
C ALA A 233 -9.13 -18.54 -13.15
N ILE A 234 -10.11 -19.42 -13.30
CA ILE A 234 -10.43 -20.08 -14.57
C ILE A 234 -10.73 -19.05 -15.67
N ARG A 235 -11.51 -18.00 -15.37
CA ARG A 235 -11.76 -16.92 -16.34
C ARG A 235 -10.48 -16.19 -16.73
N MET A 236 -9.61 -15.86 -15.77
CA MET A 236 -8.34 -15.19 -16.04
C MET A 236 -7.43 -16.05 -16.93
N VAL A 237 -7.28 -17.35 -16.61
CA VAL A 237 -6.50 -18.29 -17.43
C VAL A 237 -7.08 -18.38 -18.84
N GLY A 238 -8.41 -18.53 -18.98
CA GLY A 238 -9.07 -18.58 -20.29
C GLY A 238 -8.87 -17.32 -21.11
N THR A 239 -8.95 -16.13 -20.48
CA THR A 239 -8.69 -14.84 -21.15
C THR A 239 -7.24 -14.72 -21.61
N LEU A 240 -6.28 -14.97 -20.71
CA LEU A 240 -4.86 -14.77 -20.97
C LEU A 240 -4.32 -15.78 -22.00
N ALA A 241 -4.69 -17.06 -21.86
CA ALA A 241 -4.25 -18.11 -22.77
C ALA A 241 -5.14 -18.25 -24.03
N ARG A 242 -6.25 -17.51 -24.10
CA ARG A 242 -7.25 -17.57 -25.19
C ARG A 242 -7.80 -18.99 -25.42
N VAL A 243 -8.11 -19.69 -24.35
CA VAL A 243 -8.65 -21.06 -24.37
C VAL A 243 -10.06 -21.12 -23.79
N GLY A 244 -10.78 -22.21 -24.12
CA GLY A 244 -12.09 -22.50 -23.53
C GLY A 244 -12.01 -22.80 -22.03
N ARG A 245 -13.16 -22.71 -21.35
CA ARG A 245 -13.28 -22.91 -19.90
C ARG A 245 -12.67 -24.24 -19.42
N ASP A 246 -12.97 -25.34 -20.10
CA ASP A 246 -12.54 -26.68 -19.67
C ASP A 246 -11.02 -26.83 -19.73
N ALA A 247 -10.39 -26.28 -20.78
CA ALA A 247 -8.93 -26.24 -20.91
C ALA A 247 -8.29 -25.33 -19.84
N ALA A 248 -8.88 -24.16 -19.56
CA ALA A 248 -8.41 -23.28 -18.50
C ALA A 248 -8.54 -23.92 -17.11
N GLU A 249 -9.61 -24.66 -16.86
CA GLU A 249 -9.84 -25.39 -15.62
C GLU A 249 -8.83 -26.53 -15.44
N ALA A 250 -8.62 -27.34 -16.47
CA ALA A 250 -7.62 -28.40 -16.46
C ALA A 250 -6.20 -27.85 -16.25
N ALA A 251 -5.85 -26.73 -16.90
CA ALA A 251 -4.55 -26.07 -16.73
C ALA A 251 -4.38 -25.48 -15.32
N LEU A 252 -5.45 -24.92 -14.74
CA LEU A 252 -5.42 -24.42 -13.37
C LEU A 252 -5.20 -25.53 -12.34
N ASP A 253 -5.86 -26.67 -12.53
CA ASP A 253 -5.69 -27.83 -11.65
C ASP A 253 -4.28 -28.44 -11.83
N ALA A 254 -3.78 -28.58 -13.06
CA ALA A 254 -2.42 -29.03 -13.35
C ALA A 254 -1.34 -28.06 -12.84
N GLY A 255 -1.64 -26.77 -12.79
CA GLY A 255 -0.79 -25.71 -12.26
C GLY A 255 -0.84 -25.56 -10.73
N GLY A 256 -1.50 -26.46 -10.00
CA GLY A 256 -1.58 -26.39 -8.54
C GLY A 256 -2.35 -25.16 -8.03
N ARG A 257 -3.30 -24.66 -8.82
CA ARG A 257 -4.07 -23.43 -8.60
C ARG A 257 -3.27 -22.12 -8.69
N ASP A 258 -2.03 -22.16 -9.17
CA ASP A 258 -1.28 -20.96 -9.53
C ASP A 258 -1.70 -20.47 -10.92
N ILE A 259 -2.20 -19.23 -11.01
CA ILE A 259 -2.74 -18.68 -12.26
C ILE A 259 -1.64 -18.46 -13.29
N LYS A 260 -0.45 -18.01 -12.88
CA LYS A 260 0.67 -17.75 -13.82
C LYS A 260 1.14 -19.05 -14.45
N ARG A 261 1.34 -20.09 -13.64
CA ARG A 261 1.70 -21.44 -14.08
C ARG A 261 0.62 -22.03 -14.97
N ALA A 262 -0.66 -21.86 -14.60
CA ALA A 262 -1.79 -22.34 -15.39
C ALA A 262 -1.85 -21.70 -16.78
N VAL A 263 -1.55 -20.40 -16.92
CA VAL A 263 -1.47 -19.73 -18.23
C VAL A 263 -0.37 -20.34 -19.09
N LEU A 264 0.81 -20.57 -18.53
CA LEU A 264 1.92 -21.22 -19.25
C LEU A 264 1.57 -22.66 -19.67
N ILE A 265 0.92 -23.43 -18.81
CA ILE A 265 0.45 -24.79 -19.13
C ILE A 265 -0.61 -24.76 -20.24
N ALA A 266 -1.54 -23.79 -20.19
CA ALA A 266 -2.54 -23.61 -21.24
C ALA A 266 -1.93 -23.21 -22.60
N HIS A 267 -0.72 -22.64 -22.61
CA HIS A 267 0.09 -22.42 -23.81
C HIS A 267 0.90 -23.64 -24.27
N GLY A 268 0.73 -24.79 -23.62
CA GLY A 268 1.29 -26.08 -24.04
C GLY A 268 2.54 -26.53 -23.27
N LEU A 269 2.98 -25.78 -22.25
CA LEU A 269 4.12 -26.20 -21.44
C LEU A 269 3.73 -27.33 -20.50
N ALA A 270 4.67 -28.26 -20.26
CA ALA A 270 4.53 -29.22 -19.17
C ALA A 270 4.58 -28.49 -17.81
N PRO A 271 3.91 -29.00 -16.75
CA PRO A 271 3.88 -28.33 -15.44
C PRO A 271 5.26 -28.00 -14.85
N ALA A 272 6.22 -28.91 -14.97
CA ALA A 272 7.58 -28.70 -14.49
C ALA A 272 8.34 -27.63 -15.29
N GLU A 273 8.09 -27.56 -16.60
CA GLU A 273 8.68 -26.53 -17.47
C GLU A 273 8.09 -25.15 -17.18
N ALA A 274 6.77 -25.07 -16.98
CA ALA A 274 6.09 -23.83 -16.60
C ALA A 274 6.62 -23.29 -15.27
N GLU A 275 6.85 -24.16 -14.29
CA GLU A 275 7.47 -23.80 -13.01
C GLU A 275 8.90 -23.27 -13.18
N ALA A 276 9.76 -24.00 -13.90
CA ALA A 276 11.14 -23.60 -14.14
C ALA A 276 11.22 -22.26 -14.90
N ARG A 277 10.36 -22.07 -15.91
CA ARG A 277 10.31 -20.85 -16.71
C ARG A 277 9.85 -19.66 -15.88
N LEU A 278 8.83 -19.83 -15.04
CA LEU A 278 8.36 -18.77 -14.15
C LEU A 278 9.42 -18.39 -13.11
N ALA A 279 10.15 -19.37 -12.56
CA ALA A 279 11.26 -19.11 -11.64
C ALA A 279 12.39 -18.32 -12.33
N ALA A 280 12.79 -18.72 -13.54
CA ALA A 280 13.80 -18.01 -14.33
C ALA A 280 13.37 -16.58 -14.71
N ALA A 281 12.06 -16.35 -14.87
CA ALA A 281 11.46 -15.04 -15.11
C ALA A 281 11.27 -14.18 -13.84
N GLY A 282 11.80 -14.61 -12.68
CA GLY A 282 11.63 -13.91 -11.40
C GLY A 282 10.18 -13.82 -10.95
N GLY A 283 9.34 -14.78 -11.35
CA GLY A 283 7.91 -14.81 -11.03
C GLY A 283 7.02 -13.91 -11.90
N SER A 284 7.56 -13.23 -12.91
CA SER A 284 6.80 -12.40 -13.84
C SER A 284 6.20 -13.24 -14.97
N LEU A 285 4.86 -13.23 -15.10
CA LEU A 285 4.19 -13.92 -16.20
C LEU A 285 4.53 -13.30 -17.56
N ALA A 286 4.60 -11.96 -17.64
CA ALA A 286 4.97 -11.27 -18.88
C ALA A 286 6.34 -11.73 -19.38
N ALA A 287 7.36 -11.69 -18.51
CA ALA A 287 8.69 -12.12 -18.88
C ALA A 287 8.72 -13.62 -19.21
N ALA A 288 7.99 -14.47 -18.48
CA ALA A 288 7.92 -15.90 -18.77
C ALA A 288 7.29 -16.23 -20.13
N LEU A 289 6.35 -15.40 -20.60
CA LEU A 289 5.75 -15.52 -21.94
C LEU A 289 6.69 -15.03 -23.05
N ASP A 290 7.48 -13.99 -22.78
CA ASP A 290 8.48 -13.44 -23.72
C ASP A 290 9.71 -14.34 -23.87
N MET A 291 9.99 -15.18 -22.87
CA MET A 291 10.98 -16.26 -22.95
C MET A 291 10.46 -17.35 -23.91
N GLN A 292 10.57 -17.11 -25.23
CA GLN A 292 10.38 -18.16 -26.22
C GLN A 292 11.46 -19.23 -26.05
N SER A 293 11.03 -20.49 -26.18
CA SER A 293 11.86 -21.69 -26.30
C SER A 293 12.59 -21.75 -27.64
#